data_AF-A0A6J7ZP43-F1
#
_entry.id   AF-A0A6J7ZP43-F1
#
_cell.length_a   1.000
_cell.length_b   1.000
_cell.length_c   1.000
_cell.angle_alpha   90.00
_cell.angle_beta   90.00
_cell.angle_gamma   90.00
#
_symmetry.space_group_name_H-M   'P 1'
#
loop_
_entity.id
_entity.type
_entity.pdbx_description
1 polymer ?
#
loop_
_entity_poly.entity_id
_entity_poly.type
_entity_poly.pdbx_seq_one_letter_code
_entity_poly.pdbx_strand_id
1 'polypeptide(L)'
;MPQEETIAAYIQAYQTLGYEICQGEGLEVGYQKIAIYVDSSGIPTHAARQLANSKWTSKLGWLEDIEHELDGLTGDRYGVVAQILKRAIN
;
A
#
# COMPACT_ATOMS: atom_id res chain seq x y z
N MET A 1 20.47 -10.94 0.94
CA MET A 1 20.43 -9.51 0.58
C MET A 1 19.98 -8.78 1.83
N PRO A 2 20.70 -7.75 2.32
CA PRO A 2 20.16 -6.91 3.39
C PRO A 2 18.85 -6.32 2.89
N GLN A 3 17.75 -6.58 3.59
CA GLN A 3 16.47 -5.97 3.29
C GLN A 3 16.57 -4.53 3.76
N GLU A 4 16.96 -3.62 2.86
CA GLU A 4 16.81 -2.20 3.13
C GLU A 4 15.32 -1.94 3.28
N GLU A 5 14.86 -1.73 4.51
CA GLU A 5 13.49 -1.38 4.88
C GLU A 5 13.22 0.07 4.49
N THR A 6 13.42 0.41 3.21
CA THR A 6 13.19 1.74 2.67
C THR A 6 12.01 1.70 1.71
N ILE A 7 11.27 2.80 1.64
CA ILE A 7 10.15 2.92 0.71
C ILE A 7 10.59 2.68 -0.74
N ALA A 8 11.81 3.13 -1.10
CA ALA A 8 12.37 2.93 -2.43
C ALA A 8 12.56 1.44 -2.75
N ALA A 9 13.08 0.64 -1.82
CA ALA A 9 13.23 -0.79 -2.00
C ALA A 9 11.87 -1.49 -2.18
N TYR A 10 10.85 -1.10 -1.42
CA TYR A 10 9.49 -1.61 -1.58
C TYR A 10 8.91 -1.23 -2.94
N ILE A 11 9.06 0.03 -3.36
CA ILE A 11 8.61 0.50 -4.69
C ILE A 11 9.29 -0.33 -5.79
N GLN A 12 10.60 -0.51 -5.73
CA GLN A 12 11.35 -1.32 -6.69
C GLN A 12 10.86 -2.78 -6.71
N ALA A 13 10.63 -3.38 -5.54
CA ALA A 13 10.11 -4.74 -5.43
C ALA A 13 8.74 -4.88 -6.10
N TYR A 14 7.81 -3.96 -5.85
CA TYR A 14 6.51 -3.95 -6.53
C TYR A 14 6.64 -3.66 -8.03
N GLN A 15 7.56 -2.80 -8.43
CA GLN A 15 7.84 -2.55 -9.86
C GLN A 15 8.27 -3.83 -10.60
N THR A 16 9.03 -4.72 -9.94
CA THR A 16 9.35 -6.04 -10.53
C THR A 16 8.12 -6.93 -10.77
N LEU A 17 7.03 -6.69 -10.05
CA LEU A 17 5.74 -7.38 -10.20
C LEU A 17 4.80 -6.69 -11.20
N GLY A 18 5.29 -5.67 -11.91
CA GLY A 18 4.54 -4.89 -12.89
C GLY A 18 3.71 -3.75 -12.29
N TYR A 19 3.98 -3.34 -11.05
CA TYR A 19 3.38 -2.14 -10.50
C TYR A 19 4.10 -0.87 -10.97
N GLU A 20 3.34 0.19 -11.13
CA GLU A 20 3.80 1.53 -11.48
C GLU A 20 3.37 2.52 -10.40
N ILE A 21 4.16 3.57 -10.21
CA ILE A 21 3.90 4.64 -9.24
C ILE A 21 2.61 5.35 -9.64
N CYS A 22 1.67 5.45 -8.69
CA CYS A 22 0.40 6.12 -8.87
C CYS A 22 0.20 7.13 -7.75
N GLN A 23 -0.25 8.33 -8.08
CA GLN A 23 -0.60 9.35 -7.08
C GLN A 23 -2.11 9.37 -6.78
N GLY A 24 -2.91 8.62 -7.55
CA GLY A 24 -4.36 8.62 -7.42
C GLY A 24 -4.87 7.44 -6.59
N GLU A 25 -5.63 7.73 -5.54
CA GLU A 25 -6.39 6.75 -4.76
C GLU A 25 -7.68 6.29 -5.46
N GLY A 26 -8.12 6.98 -6.52
CA GLY A 26 -9.38 6.69 -7.19
C GLY A 26 -9.43 5.27 -7.76
N LEU A 27 -10.55 4.57 -7.57
CA LEU A 27 -10.73 3.23 -8.12
C LEU A 27 -10.70 3.28 -9.65
N GLU A 28 -9.78 2.53 -10.27
CA GLU A 28 -9.68 2.39 -11.72
C GLU A 28 -10.08 0.96 -12.10
N VAL A 29 -11.17 0.80 -12.86
CA VAL A 29 -11.61 -0.52 -13.33
C VAL A 29 -10.52 -1.12 -14.22
N GLY A 30 -10.14 -2.37 -13.95
CA GLY A 30 -9.04 -3.05 -14.64
C GLY A 30 -7.65 -2.78 -14.04
N TYR A 31 -7.56 -2.07 -12.91
CA TYR A 31 -6.30 -1.86 -12.19
C TYR A 31 -6.39 -2.34 -10.73
N GLN A 32 -5.31 -2.94 -10.25
CA GLN A 32 -5.09 -3.25 -8.83
C GLN A 32 -4.19 -2.19 -8.23
N LYS A 33 -4.64 -1.55 -7.16
CA LYS A 33 -3.81 -0.58 -6.43
C LYS A 33 -3.33 -1.12 -5.09
N ILE A 34 -2.14 -0.69 -4.69
CA ILE A 34 -1.53 -0.97 -3.40
C ILE A 34 -1.03 0.35 -2.80
N ALA A 35 -1.36 0.62 -1.55
CA ALA A 35 -0.89 1.75 -0.77
C ALA A 35 0.16 1.27 0.23
N ILE A 36 1.34 1.87 0.22
CA ILE A 36 2.41 1.62 1.18
C ILE A 36 2.31 2.68 2.28
N TYR A 37 2.29 2.22 3.52
CA TYR A 37 2.24 3.06 4.71
C TYR A 37 3.62 3.14 5.35
N VAL A 38 3.97 4.30 5.87
CA VAL A 38 5.22 4.53 6.61
C VAL A 38 4.94 5.10 7.99
N ASP A 39 5.77 4.78 8.97
CA ASP A 39 5.72 5.41 10.28
C ASP A 39 6.21 6.87 10.26
N SER A 40 6.23 7.52 11.42
CA SER A 40 6.73 8.89 11.60
C SER A 40 8.22 9.06 11.29
N SER A 41 8.99 7.96 11.22
CA SER A 41 10.39 7.93 10.81
C SER A 41 10.56 7.70 9.31
N GLY A 42 9.46 7.52 8.56
CA GLY A 42 9.47 7.25 7.12
C GLY A 42 9.80 5.79 6.78
N ILE A 43 9.74 4.88 7.76
CA ILE A 43 10.02 3.45 7.55
C ILE A 43 8.70 2.76 7.14
N PRO A 44 8.69 1.97 6.04
CA PRO A 44 7.51 1.25 5.60
C PRO A 44 7.04 0.25 6.66
N THR A 45 5.80 0.39 7.11
CA THR A 45 5.21 -0.46 8.16
C THR A 45 4.40 -1.60 7.56
N HIS A 46 3.54 -1.28 6.59
CA HIS A 46 2.65 -2.25 5.94
C HIS A 46 2.16 -1.74 4.59
N ALA A 47 1.51 -2.62 3.83
CA ALA A 47 0.88 -2.29 2.56
C ALA A 47 -0.59 -2.74 2.57
N ALA A 48 -1.48 -1.91 2.02
CA ALA A 48 -2.89 -2.22 1.85
C ALA A 48 -3.25 -2.31 0.36
N ARG A 49 -4.12 -3.24 -0.01
CA ARG A 49 -4.62 -3.40 -1.38
C ARG A 49 -5.99 -2.76 -1.52
N GLN A 50 -6.24 -2.05 -2.61
CA GLN A 50 -7.56 -1.52 -2.93
C GLN A 50 -8.51 -2.62 -3.39
N LEU A 51 -9.74 -2.59 -2.88
CA LEU A 51 -10.85 -3.45 -3.22
C LEU A 51 -11.78 -2.76 -4.23
N ALA A 52 -12.60 -3.54 -4.93
CA ALA A 52 -13.55 -3.04 -5.93
C ALA A 52 -14.66 -2.13 -5.36
N ASN A 53 -14.77 -2.07 -4.03
CA ASN A 53 -15.68 -1.18 -3.29
C ASN A 53 -15.02 0.16 -2.90
N SER A 54 -13.86 0.50 -3.49
CA SER A 54 -13.01 1.65 -3.16
C SER A 54 -12.38 1.62 -1.76
N LYS A 55 -12.64 0.59 -0.94
CA LYS A 55 -11.96 0.40 0.34
C LYS A 55 -10.57 -0.21 0.15
N TRP A 56 -9.80 -0.22 1.20
CA TRP A 56 -8.47 -0.80 1.28
C TRP A 56 -8.47 -1.94 2.27
N THR A 57 -7.64 -2.95 2.02
CA THR A 57 -7.50 -4.08 2.92
C THR A 57 -6.05 -4.39 3.20
N SER A 58 -5.72 -4.62 4.47
CA SER A 58 -4.38 -4.99 4.91
C SER A 58 -4.45 -5.99 6.06
N LYS A 59 -3.45 -6.86 6.12
CA LYS A 59 -3.28 -7.79 7.23
C LYS A 59 -2.67 -7.08 8.44
N LEU A 60 -3.44 -6.93 9.52
CA LEU A 60 -2.95 -6.41 10.79
C LEU A 60 -2.42 -7.56 11.68
N GLY A 61 -1.15 -7.89 11.50
CA GLY A 61 -0.48 -8.91 12.32
C GLY A 61 -1.02 -10.33 12.09
N TRP A 62 -1.30 -11.05 13.18
CA TRP A 62 -1.83 -12.43 13.14
C TRP A 62 -3.33 -12.52 12.86
N LEU A 63 -4.04 -11.39 12.86
CA LEU A 63 -5.49 -11.33 12.67
C LEU A 63 -5.86 -11.38 11.19
N GLU A 64 -7.17 -11.54 10.94
CA GLU A 64 -7.78 -11.50 9.60
C GLU A 64 -7.54 -10.15 8.91
N ASP A 65 -7.55 -10.15 7.59
CA ASP A 65 -7.47 -8.94 6.78
C ASP A 65 -8.64 -8.00 7.14
N ILE A 66 -8.32 -6.76 7.51
CA ILE A 66 -9.35 -5.75 7.80
C ILE A 66 -9.66 -4.93 6.54
N GLU A 67 -10.86 -4.36 6.48
CA GLU A 67 -11.22 -3.35 5.48
C GLU A 67 -11.25 -1.96 6.13
N HIS A 68 -10.57 -1.00 5.53
CA HIS A 68 -10.48 0.38 5.99
C HIS A 68 -10.52 1.36 4.81
N GLU A 69 -10.80 2.63 5.08
CA GLU A 69 -10.60 3.69 4.09
C GLU A 69 -9.11 3.99 3.95
N LEU A 70 -8.68 4.63 2.86
CA LEU A 70 -7.24 4.92 2.65
C LEU A 70 -6.64 5.68 3.85
N ASP A 71 -7.39 6.66 4.34
CA ASP A 71 -7.01 7.45 5.51
C ASP A 71 -7.47 6.81 6.83
N GLY A 72 -8.22 5.70 6.79
CA GLY A 72 -8.83 5.08 7.96
C GLY A 72 -7.82 4.47 8.94
N LEU A 73 -6.56 4.28 8.52
CA LEU A 73 -5.44 3.85 9.36
C LEU A 73 -4.35 4.92 9.46
N THR A 74 -4.62 6.17 9.06
CA THR A 74 -3.62 7.22 9.25
C THR A 74 -3.57 7.62 10.72
N GLY A 75 -2.36 7.63 11.28
CA GLY A 75 -2.15 7.96 12.67
C GLY A 75 -0.87 7.39 13.23
N ASP A 76 -0.49 7.87 14.41
CA ASP A 76 0.80 7.59 15.05
C ASP A 76 1.12 6.09 15.21
N ARG A 77 0.08 5.25 15.32
CA ARG A 77 0.23 3.79 15.50
C ARG A 77 0.39 2.98 14.22
N TYR A 78 -0.16 3.45 13.10
CA TYR A 78 -0.24 2.65 11.86
C TYR A 78 0.50 3.33 10.69
N GLY A 79 0.87 4.60 10.86
CA GLY A 79 1.62 5.37 9.89
C GLY A 79 0.74 6.23 9.00
N VAL A 80 1.31 6.71 7.91
CA VAL A 80 0.63 7.50 6.88
C VAL A 80 0.89 6.90 5.51
N VAL A 81 -0.02 7.11 4.57
CA VAL A 81 0.16 6.68 3.18
C VAL A 81 1.31 7.45 2.56
N ALA A 82 2.36 6.74 2.17
CA ALA A 82 3.55 7.35 1.59
C ALA A 82 3.60 7.21 0.07
N GLN A 83 3.18 6.07 -0.46
CA GLN A 83 3.16 5.83 -1.91
C GLN A 83 2.03 4.88 -2.30
N ILE A 84 1.28 5.25 -3.33
CA ILE A 84 0.34 4.35 -4.00
C ILE A 84 1.00 3.81 -5.28
N LEU A 85 0.73 2.55 -5.57
CA LEU A 85 1.18 1.84 -6.75
C LEU A 85 -0.05 1.26 -7.43
N LYS A 86 -0.04 1.15 -8.75
CA LYS A 86 -1.10 0.47 -9.52
C LYS A 86 -0.49 -0.53 -10.48
N ARG A 87 -1.24 -1.56 -10.86
CA ARG A 87 -0.93 -2.38 -12.05
C ARG A 87 -2.20 -2.73 -12.78
N ALA A 88 -2.12 -2.95 -14.08
CA ALA A 88 -3.23 -3.50 -14.85
C ALA A 88 -3.49 -4.96 -14.41
N ILE A 89 -4.76 -5.30 -14.20
CA ILE A 89 -5.23 -6.67 -14.05
C ILE A 89 -5.86 -7.01 -15.41
N ASN A 90 -5.10 -7.70 -16.25
CA ASN A 90 -5.61 -8.28 -17.50
C ASN A 90 -6.36 -9.58 -17.23
#